data_AF-A0A7C3MG60-F1
#
_entry.id   AF-A0A7C3MG60-F1
#
_cell.length_a   1.000
_cell.length_b   1.000
_cell.length_c   1.000
_cell.angle_alpha   90.00
_cell.angle_beta   90.00
_cell.angle_gamma   90.00
#
_symmetry.space_group_name_H-M   'P 1'
#
loop_
_entity.id
_entity.type
_entity.pdbx_description
1 polymer ?
#
loop_
_entity_poly.entity_id
_entity_poly.type
_entity_poly.pdbx_seq_one_letter_code
_entity_poly.pdbx_strand_id
1 'polypeptide(L)'
;MKRKILILALSLFIFSCNEKIDEAKLEGSFYTNDSGSAKGGFEWAGEYKVSLDIVSGVGTLYLEHISGLGDPLTEHSLKVEDFKMDGSKIEMKINGFKAVLIWTEKDKIWDGRYNLHYIGNNSLDSSERIGSLNPSSFPGLLEHFYVELRLKRKL
;
A
#
# COMPACT_ATOMS: atom_id res chain seq x y z
N MET A 1 22.12 -49.84 39.22
CA MET A 1 21.72 -48.42 39.10
C MET A 1 21.39 -48.09 37.65
N LYS A 2 20.10 -48.01 37.28
CA LYS A 2 19.67 -47.63 35.92
C LYS A 2 19.29 -46.15 35.92
N ARG A 3 20.06 -45.30 35.23
CA ARG A 3 19.75 -43.87 35.04
C ARG A 3 18.60 -43.77 34.03
N LYS A 4 17.46 -43.24 34.46
CA LYS A 4 16.38 -42.80 33.56
C LYS A 4 16.70 -41.37 33.12
N ILE A 5 16.97 -41.18 31.83
CA ILE A 5 17.10 -39.86 31.22
C ILE A 5 15.68 -39.36 30.93
N LEU A 6 15.28 -38.28 31.60
CA LEU A 6 14.02 -37.59 31.37
C LEU A 6 14.25 -36.57 30.24
N ILE A 7 13.69 -36.82 29.06
CA ILE A 7 13.71 -35.86 27.94
C ILE A 7 12.49 -34.96 28.11
N LEU A 8 12.72 -33.69 28.46
CA LEU A 8 11.69 -32.66 28.53
C LEU A 8 11.53 -32.05 27.13
N ALA A 9 10.47 -32.45 26.41
CA ALA A 9 10.14 -31.84 25.13
C ALA A 9 9.43 -30.50 25.38
N LEU A 10 10.14 -29.39 25.18
CA LEU A 10 9.59 -28.05 25.23
C LEU A 10 8.94 -27.73 23.88
N SER A 11 7.65 -27.99 23.75
CA SER A 11 6.87 -27.65 22.56
C SER A 11 6.56 -26.15 22.53
N LEU A 12 7.32 -25.38 21.75
CA LEU A 12 6.98 -23.99 21.39
C LEU A 12 5.75 -24.00 20.46
N PHE A 13 4.58 -23.67 20.99
CA PHE A 13 3.42 -23.34 20.18
C PHE A 13 3.59 -21.92 19.64
N ILE A 14 4.05 -21.80 18.38
CA ILE A 14 3.97 -20.54 17.65
C ILE A 14 2.52 -20.45 17.13
N PHE A 15 1.66 -19.80 17.90
CA PHE A 15 0.35 -19.36 17.42
C PHE A 15 0.58 -18.28 16.36
N SER A 16 0.64 -18.66 15.07
CA SER A 16 0.36 -17.72 13.99
C SER A 16 -1.14 -17.45 14.00
N CYS A 17 -1.55 -16.43 14.76
CA CYS A 17 -2.90 -15.90 14.67
C CYS A 17 -3.01 -15.14 13.34
N ASN A 18 -3.41 -15.83 12.27
CA ASN A 18 -3.94 -15.17 11.09
C ASN A 18 -5.34 -14.68 11.44
N GLU A 19 -5.44 -13.57 12.19
CA GLU A 19 -6.71 -12.87 12.32
C GLU A 19 -7.17 -12.48 10.91
N LYS A 20 -8.27 -13.07 10.47
CA LYS A 20 -8.97 -12.57 9.29
C LYS A 20 -9.47 -11.17 9.64
N ILE A 21 -8.98 -10.19 8.91
CA ILE A 21 -9.53 -8.84 8.97
C ILE A 21 -10.87 -8.87 8.24
N ASP A 22 -11.95 -8.92 9.01
CA ASP A 22 -13.31 -8.92 8.46
C ASP A 22 -13.72 -7.53 7.96
N GLU A 23 -13.21 -6.46 8.59
CA GLU A 23 -13.42 -5.08 8.16
C GLU A 23 -12.14 -4.25 8.34
N ALA A 24 -11.84 -3.37 7.38
CA ALA A 24 -10.79 -2.37 7.51
C ALA A 24 -11.22 -1.03 6.92
N LYS A 25 -10.94 0.05 7.64
CA LYS A 25 -11.07 1.42 7.15
C LYS A 25 -9.71 2.09 7.17
N LEU A 26 -9.26 2.50 6.01
CA LEU A 26 -7.96 3.13 5.80
C LEU A 26 -8.16 4.48 5.13
N GLU A 27 -7.23 5.38 5.38
CA GLU A 27 -7.18 6.70 4.74
C GLU A 27 -5.73 7.07 4.42
N GLY A 28 -5.56 8.05 3.53
CA GLY A 28 -4.25 8.62 3.28
C GLY A 28 -4.21 9.46 2.00
N SER A 29 -3.15 9.27 1.21
CA SER A 29 -2.91 10.03 -0.01
C SER A 29 -2.47 9.15 -1.17
N PHE A 30 -2.78 9.61 -2.37
CA PHE A 30 -2.26 9.07 -3.60
C PHE A 30 -1.58 10.20 -4.34
N TYR A 31 -0.34 9.97 -4.77
CA TYR A 31 0.45 10.93 -5.52
C TYR A 31 0.88 10.31 -6.83
N THR A 32 0.85 11.09 -7.90
CA THR A 32 1.29 10.64 -9.21
C THR A 32 1.92 11.77 -10.01
N ASN A 33 2.87 11.43 -10.87
CA ASN A 33 3.47 12.32 -11.85
C ASN A 33 3.87 11.55 -13.12
N ASP A 34 4.19 12.24 -14.20
CA ASP A 34 4.61 11.66 -15.49
C ASP A 34 6.14 11.47 -15.62
N SER A 35 6.90 11.65 -14.55
CA SER A 35 8.37 11.56 -14.54
C SER A 35 8.92 10.14 -14.34
N GLY A 36 8.08 9.22 -13.83
CA GLY A 36 8.47 7.86 -13.48
C GLY A 36 9.20 7.71 -12.13
N SER A 37 9.54 8.80 -11.45
CA SER A 37 10.13 8.79 -10.09
C SER A 37 9.41 9.77 -9.14
N ALA A 38 9.72 9.73 -7.84
CA ALA A 38 9.00 10.54 -6.86
C ALA A 38 9.22 12.06 -7.04
N LYS A 39 10.46 12.45 -7.38
CA LYS A 39 10.87 13.85 -7.56
C LYS A 39 11.33 14.06 -9.00
N GLY A 40 10.40 14.53 -9.84
CA GLY A 40 10.69 14.95 -11.22
C GLY A 40 11.21 16.38 -11.33
N GLY A 41 11.43 16.82 -12.57
CA GLY A 41 11.74 18.21 -12.92
C GLY A 41 10.48 19.03 -13.16
N PHE A 42 10.29 19.50 -14.40
CA PHE A 42 9.08 20.21 -14.82
C PHE A 42 8.08 19.21 -15.40
N GLU A 43 7.39 18.52 -14.51
CA GLU A 43 6.55 17.36 -14.82
C GLU A 43 5.13 17.63 -14.31
N TRP A 44 4.13 17.02 -14.94
CA TRP A 44 2.78 17.04 -14.40
C TRP A 44 2.77 16.25 -13.07
N ALA A 45 2.10 16.77 -12.05
CA ALA A 45 1.91 16.07 -10.79
C ALA A 45 0.50 16.30 -10.25
N GLY A 46 -0.07 15.25 -9.64
CA GLY A 46 -1.37 15.26 -9.01
C GLY A 46 -1.31 14.64 -7.61
N GLU A 47 -2.05 15.22 -6.68
CA GLU A 47 -2.25 14.70 -5.32
C GLU A 47 -3.74 14.52 -5.04
N TYR A 48 -4.06 13.39 -4.41
CA TYR A 48 -5.41 12.94 -4.13
C TYR A 48 -5.52 12.53 -2.66
N LYS A 49 -6.65 12.82 -2.03
CA LYS A 49 -7.05 12.15 -0.79
C LYS A 49 -7.53 10.75 -1.13
N VAL A 50 -7.30 9.84 -0.18
CA VAL A 50 -7.67 8.44 -0.33
C VAL A 50 -8.48 7.97 0.85
N SER A 51 -9.54 7.20 0.56
CA SER A 51 -10.20 6.35 1.56
C SER A 51 -10.39 4.95 1.02
N LEU A 52 -10.23 3.94 1.86
CA LEU A 52 -10.42 2.54 1.53
C LEU A 52 -11.26 1.87 2.60
N ASP A 53 -12.41 1.36 2.19
CA ASP A 53 -13.31 0.55 3.02
C ASP A 53 -13.30 -0.89 2.51
N ILE A 54 -12.95 -1.84 3.38
CA ILE A 54 -12.89 -3.29 3.10
C ILE A 54 -13.89 -4.01 3.97
N VAL A 55 -14.65 -4.94 3.37
CA VAL A 55 -15.48 -5.93 4.06
C VAL A 55 -15.18 -7.30 3.46
N SER A 56 -14.78 -8.26 4.31
CA SER A 56 -14.47 -9.64 3.89
C SER A 56 -13.44 -9.74 2.76
N GLY A 57 -12.42 -8.89 2.78
CA GLY A 57 -11.33 -8.89 1.79
C GLY A 57 -11.63 -8.20 0.47
N VAL A 58 -12.82 -7.62 0.31
CA VAL A 58 -13.26 -6.88 -0.89
C VAL A 58 -13.68 -5.47 -0.48
N GLY A 59 -13.48 -4.49 -1.37
CA GLY A 59 -13.85 -3.12 -1.04
C GLY A 59 -13.65 -2.14 -2.18
N THR A 60 -13.60 -0.86 -1.82
CA THR A 60 -13.44 0.24 -2.77
C THR A 60 -12.40 1.23 -2.28
N LEU A 61 -11.45 1.54 -3.15
CA LEU A 61 -10.46 2.59 -2.97
C LEU A 61 -10.97 3.85 -3.67
N TYR A 62 -11.33 4.86 -2.88
CA TYR A 62 -11.79 6.14 -3.38
C TYR A 62 -10.63 7.13 -3.46
N LEU A 63 -10.55 7.85 -4.57
CA LEU A 63 -9.59 8.90 -4.83
C LEU A 63 -10.35 10.22 -4.99
N GLU A 64 -9.92 11.27 -4.31
CA GLU A 64 -10.49 12.62 -4.44
C GLU A 64 -9.35 13.56 -4.84
N HIS A 65 -9.38 14.10 -6.06
CA HIS A 65 -8.35 15.02 -6.56
C HIS A 65 -8.31 16.30 -5.72
N ILE A 66 -7.12 16.66 -5.22
CA ILE A 66 -6.91 17.83 -4.35
C ILE A 66 -6.10 18.91 -5.05
N SER A 67 -5.07 18.52 -5.80
CA SER A 67 -4.18 19.48 -6.47
C SER A 67 -3.45 18.87 -7.64
N GLY A 68 -3.20 19.67 -8.66
CA GLY A 68 -2.55 19.27 -9.91
C GLY A 68 -3.13 20.09 -11.07
N LEU A 69 -2.37 20.24 -12.16
CA LEU A 69 -2.87 20.91 -13.36
C LEU A 69 -3.72 19.93 -14.17
N GLY A 70 -4.97 19.76 -13.75
CA GLY A 70 -5.91 18.79 -14.33
C GLY A 70 -5.86 17.42 -13.64
N ASP A 71 -6.79 16.57 -14.03
CA ASP A 71 -7.01 15.25 -13.46
C ASP A 71 -7.00 14.20 -14.58
N PRO A 72 -5.91 13.44 -14.74
CA PRO A 72 -5.81 12.40 -15.77
C PRO A 72 -6.60 11.14 -15.39
N LEU A 73 -7.06 10.99 -14.14
CA LEU A 73 -7.84 9.82 -13.76
C LEU A 73 -9.22 9.88 -14.39
N THR A 74 -9.59 8.79 -15.03
CA THR A 74 -10.93 8.60 -15.62
C THR A 74 -11.90 7.94 -14.64
N GLU A 75 -11.38 7.30 -13.58
CA GLU A 75 -12.15 6.67 -12.52
C GLU A 75 -11.55 7.01 -11.15
N HIS A 76 -12.44 7.27 -10.18
CA HIS A 76 -12.09 7.68 -8.82
C HIS A 76 -12.56 6.69 -7.75
N SER A 77 -13.17 5.59 -8.18
CA SER A 77 -13.73 4.56 -7.31
C SER A 77 -13.24 3.21 -7.81
N LEU A 78 -12.13 2.74 -7.26
CA LEU A 78 -11.41 1.57 -7.78
C LEU A 78 -11.76 0.33 -6.98
N LYS A 79 -11.99 -0.78 -7.68
CA LYS A 79 -12.32 -2.06 -7.06
C LYS A 79 -11.10 -2.63 -6.35
N VAL A 80 -11.27 -3.04 -5.08
CA VAL A 80 -10.25 -3.73 -4.31
C VAL A 80 -10.68 -5.16 -3.99
N GLU A 81 -9.79 -6.12 -4.22
CA GLU A 81 -10.01 -7.56 -4.00
C GLU A 81 -8.81 -8.20 -3.31
N ASP A 82 -9.00 -9.41 -2.78
CA ASP A 82 -7.96 -10.22 -2.13
C ASP A 82 -7.19 -9.46 -1.02
N PHE A 83 -7.85 -8.52 -0.34
CA PHE A 83 -7.21 -7.68 0.66
C PHE A 83 -6.73 -8.50 1.87
N LYS A 84 -5.46 -8.30 2.21
CA LYS A 84 -4.79 -8.86 3.38
C LYS A 84 -3.92 -7.77 3.99
N MET A 85 -3.94 -7.66 5.31
CA MET A 85 -3.15 -6.68 6.02
C MET A 85 -2.60 -7.30 7.30
N ASP A 86 -1.34 -7.03 7.57
CA ASP A 86 -0.69 -7.34 8.84
C ASP A 86 0.10 -6.11 9.32
N GLY A 87 0.82 -6.22 10.43
CA GLY A 87 1.59 -5.10 10.99
C GLY A 87 2.75 -4.62 10.10
N SER A 88 3.11 -5.37 9.04
CA SER A 88 4.26 -5.10 8.18
C SER A 88 3.87 -4.72 6.75
N LYS A 89 2.71 -5.13 6.25
CA LYS A 89 2.28 -4.86 4.88
C LYS A 89 0.77 -4.93 4.66
N ILE A 90 0.35 -4.38 3.52
CA ILE A 90 -0.94 -4.63 2.87
C ILE A 90 -0.66 -5.31 1.53
N GLU A 91 -1.37 -6.40 1.25
CA GLU A 91 -1.43 -7.02 -0.08
C GLU A 91 -2.88 -7.00 -0.56
N MET A 92 -3.10 -6.59 -1.81
CA MET A 92 -4.44 -6.55 -2.41
C MET A 92 -4.34 -6.59 -3.95
N LYS A 93 -5.49 -6.61 -4.62
CA LYS A 93 -5.62 -6.28 -6.04
C LYS A 93 -6.42 -4.99 -6.18
N ILE A 94 -5.93 -4.04 -6.97
CA ILE A 94 -6.65 -2.84 -7.37
C ILE A 94 -6.97 -2.99 -8.85
N ASN A 95 -8.26 -3.02 -9.22
CA ASN A 95 -8.71 -3.27 -10.59
C ASN A 95 -8.04 -4.49 -11.25
N GLY A 96 -7.84 -5.56 -10.46
CA GLY A 96 -7.22 -6.81 -10.90
C GLY A 96 -5.69 -6.85 -10.86
N PHE A 97 -5.00 -5.72 -10.71
CA PHE A 97 -3.55 -5.65 -10.61
C PHE A 97 -3.07 -5.83 -9.17
N LYS A 98 -2.04 -6.65 -8.97
CA LYS A 98 -1.45 -6.85 -7.64
C LYS A 98 -0.84 -5.55 -7.11
N ALA A 99 -1.18 -5.20 -5.88
CA ALA A 99 -0.60 -4.10 -5.12
C ALA A 99 -0.03 -4.61 -3.79
N VAL A 100 1.17 -4.13 -3.44
CA VAL A 100 1.83 -4.42 -2.17
C VAL A 100 2.29 -3.10 -1.56
N LEU A 101 1.85 -2.81 -0.35
CA LEU A 101 2.26 -1.62 0.41
C LEU A 101 3.00 -2.09 1.66
N ILE A 102 4.13 -1.46 1.97
CA ILE A 102 4.99 -1.85 3.10
C ILE A 102 4.87 -0.80 4.21
N TRP A 103 4.70 -1.27 5.44
CA TRP A 103 4.70 -0.42 6.62
C TRP A 103 6.05 0.30 6.74
N THR A 104 6.00 1.63 6.71
CA THR A 104 7.16 2.49 6.66
C THR A 104 7.21 3.35 7.93
N GLU A 105 8.06 2.97 8.87
CA GLU A 105 8.31 3.71 10.12
C GLU A 105 8.89 5.11 9.85
N LYS A 106 9.80 5.19 8.87
CA LYS A 106 10.52 6.39 8.48
C LYS A 106 10.52 6.55 6.97
N ASP A 107 9.71 7.47 6.47
CA ASP A 107 9.65 7.85 5.07
C ASP A 107 10.90 8.65 4.68
N LYS A 108 11.63 8.15 3.69
CA LYS A 108 12.86 8.79 3.17
C LYS A 108 12.61 9.59 1.89
N ILE A 109 11.51 9.34 1.19
CA ILE A 109 11.21 10.00 -0.09
C ILE A 109 10.75 11.43 0.21
N TRP A 110 9.87 11.60 1.21
CA TRP A 110 9.30 12.90 1.58
C TRP A 110 9.74 13.38 2.96
N ASP A 111 10.98 13.05 3.33
CA ASP A 111 11.64 13.58 4.54
C ASP A 111 10.80 13.42 5.82
N GLY A 112 10.17 12.26 5.95
CA GLY A 112 9.37 11.86 7.11
C GLY A 112 7.91 12.32 7.11
N ARG A 113 7.44 13.02 6.05
CA ARG A 113 6.05 13.48 5.96
C ARG A 113 5.05 12.33 6.06
N TYR A 114 5.38 11.15 5.54
CA TYR A 114 4.50 9.97 5.55
C TYR A 114 5.02 8.83 6.43
N ASN A 115 5.66 9.14 7.55
CA ASN A 115 5.97 8.15 8.60
C ASN A 115 4.70 7.42 9.07
N LEU A 116 4.84 6.16 9.49
CA LEU A 116 3.76 5.33 10.02
C LEU A 116 2.61 5.14 9.01
N HIS A 117 2.96 4.96 7.73
CA HIS A 117 2.03 4.60 6.67
C HIS A 117 2.48 3.30 6.01
N TYR A 118 1.52 2.55 5.47
CA TYR A 118 1.76 1.57 4.43
C TYR A 118 1.97 2.32 3.11
N ILE A 119 3.13 2.15 2.49
CA ILE A 119 3.51 2.85 1.25
C ILE A 119 3.79 1.83 0.16
N GLY A 120 3.23 2.05 -1.02
CA GLY A 120 3.56 1.31 -2.24
C GLY A 120 3.79 2.28 -3.38
N ASN A 121 4.79 2.05 -4.22
CA ASN A 121 5.04 2.84 -5.43
C ASN A 121 5.63 2.00 -6.57
N ASN A 122 5.84 2.64 -7.73
CA ASN A 122 6.48 2.04 -8.90
C ASN A 122 7.73 2.82 -9.37
N SER A 123 8.41 3.57 -8.49
CA SER A 123 9.54 4.44 -8.88
C SER A 123 10.54 3.72 -9.79
N LEU A 124 10.95 4.36 -10.88
CA LEU A 124 12.04 3.90 -11.74
C LEU A 124 13.39 3.94 -11.02
N ASP A 125 13.54 4.83 -10.03
CA ASP A 125 14.65 4.80 -9.10
C ASP A 125 14.46 3.68 -8.06
N SER A 126 15.31 2.66 -8.12
CA SER A 126 15.24 1.52 -7.21
C SER A 126 15.50 1.89 -5.74
N SER A 127 16.18 3.00 -5.47
CA SER A 127 16.42 3.49 -4.11
C SER A 127 15.17 4.11 -3.46
N GLU A 128 14.20 4.51 -4.26
CA GLU A 128 12.90 5.05 -3.82
C GLU A 128 11.81 3.95 -3.76
N ARG A 129 12.09 2.75 -4.28
CA ARG A 129 11.05 1.74 -4.45
C ARG A 129 10.62 1.14 -3.10
N ILE A 130 9.35 1.33 -2.76
CA ILE A 130 8.72 0.74 -1.58
C ILE A 130 7.50 -0.05 -2.05
N GLY A 131 7.41 -1.32 -1.65
CA GLY A 131 6.32 -2.19 -2.09
C GLY A 131 6.28 -2.36 -3.61
N SER A 132 5.07 -2.41 -4.17
CA SER A 132 4.84 -2.50 -5.61
C SER A 132 3.44 -2.01 -5.96
N LEU A 133 3.37 -1.07 -6.89
CA LEU A 133 2.14 -0.66 -7.58
C LEU A 133 2.31 -0.79 -9.10
N ASN A 134 1.18 -0.84 -9.80
CA ASN A 134 1.13 -0.77 -11.25
C ASN A 134 0.28 0.45 -11.65
N PRO A 135 0.80 1.42 -12.44
CA PRO A 135 0.02 2.57 -12.90
C PRO A 135 -1.28 2.19 -13.61
N SER A 136 -1.31 1.08 -14.34
CA SER A 136 -2.52 0.57 -15.02
C SER A 136 -3.64 0.15 -14.07
N SER A 137 -3.38 0.09 -12.76
CA SER A 137 -4.43 -0.08 -11.73
C SER A 137 -5.31 1.17 -11.59
N PHE A 138 -4.85 2.31 -12.11
CA PHE A 138 -5.47 3.63 -12.00
C PHE A 138 -5.86 4.14 -13.40
N PRO A 139 -7.12 3.94 -13.83
CA PRO A 139 -7.56 4.25 -15.19
C PRO A 139 -7.31 5.69 -15.59
N GLY A 140 -6.66 5.90 -16.73
CA GLY A 140 -6.27 7.21 -17.25
C GLY A 140 -4.78 7.51 -17.12
N LEU A 141 -4.06 6.81 -16.23
CA LEU A 141 -2.60 6.91 -16.16
C LEU A 141 -1.93 6.01 -17.20
N LEU A 142 -0.80 6.46 -17.73
CA LEU A 142 0.05 5.70 -18.64
C LEU A 142 1.09 4.87 -17.87
N GLU A 143 1.64 3.82 -18.49
CA GLU A 143 2.57 2.88 -17.82
C GLU A 143 3.84 3.55 -17.26
N HIS A 144 4.27 4.67 -17.86
CA HIS A 144 5.47 5.39 -17.42
C HIS A 144 5.23 6.32 -16.22
N PHE A 145 3.96 6.52 -15.81
CA PHE A 145 3.67 7.40 -14.69
C PHE A 145 4.25 6.82 -13.40
N TYR A 146 4.76 7.70 -12.55
CA TYR A 146 4.98 7.38 -11.16
C TYR A 146 3.65 7.41 -10.42
N VAL A 147 3.41 6.43 -9.58
CA VAL A 147 2.29 6.36 -8.65
C VAL A 147 2.79 5.95 -7.28
N GLU A 148 2.26 6.59 -6.24
CA GLU A 148 2.52 6.24 -4.85
C GLU A 148 1.22 6.30 -4.04
N LEU A 149 0.89 5.18 -3.41
CA LEU A 149 -0.27 5.04 -2.53
C LEU A 149 0.22 4.93 -1.09
N ARG A 150 -0.32 5.79 -0.23
CA ARG A 150 0.04 5.89 1.19
C ARG A 150 -1.22 5.74 2.02
N LEU A 151 -1.27 4.70 2.85
CA LEU A 151 -2.44 4.36 3.66
C LEU A 151 -2.07 4.18 5.12
N LYS A 152 -2.99 4.54 6.01
CA LYS A 152 -2.95 4.22 7.44
C LYS A 152 -4.34 3.86 7.92
N ARG A 153 -4.44 3.22 9.09
CA ARG A 153 -5.74 2.98 9.74
C ARG A 153 -6.42 4.31 10.04
N LYS A 154 -7.68 4.40 9.64
CA LYS A 154 -8.56 5.49 10.04
C LYS A 154 -8.92 5.26 11.51
N LEU A 155 -8.60 6.25 12.36
CA LEU A 155 -8.90 6.23 13.79
C LEU A 155 -10.36 6.61 14.05
#